data_AF-A0A2U1ZZW1-F1
#
_entry.id   AF-A0A2U1ZZW1-F1
#
_cell.length_a   1.000
_cell.length_b   1.000
_cell.length_c   1.000
_cell.angle_alpha   90.00
_cell.angle_beta   90.00
_cell.angle_gamma   90.00
#
_symmetry.space_group_name_H-M   'P 1'
#
loop_
_entity.id
_entity.type
_entity.pdbx_description
1 polymer ?
#
loop_
_entity_poly.entity_id
_entity_poly.type
_entity_poly.pdbx_seq_one_letter_code
_entity_poly.pdbx_strand_id
1 'polypeptide(L)'
;MVRRARLRQVVDGFCFVFAGLAAVWLAILVVSDTWRLGWWGVPGLVVFWALLAYLVLPRLHRILTDVYVPDYFIGRTRTSDGLLGDPVNLALLGEEVVLHDVMTRSGWTRADDVSLRSSWGIVVSTLTRRSYPEAPVSPLFLFGKQQDFAYQQEVDGNAAKRHHVRFWRCPPGWLLPGGTRVDWLAAGTFDRAVGLSLFTLQVTHKIEADIDVERDHIVASVLAGAPEVSVHVLEDFSTGYHSRNGGGDSVHTDGDLPVIALPGPDGGPPAPAPVTSRVVELTAVGPREAASLDDDDRKRGAYELPDVEDDTAPLERISRPASIVLGVVTTFARAVAVGAVVGGLAILGPERIDALLREAGTGSFEIEPVGFRILLVIGALVAVTPAAVGLMVLRGVDWARLTVLLLGCLSILVQFVAWWGGHAQIVAGVALAVTALDILTLLALSGKPARQFSRQRRPRAPTTLGT
;
A
#
# COMPACT_ATOMS: atom_id res chain seq x y z
N MET A 1 28.89 -6.12 -5.73
CA MET A 1 27.65 -5.97 -4.93
C MET A 1 26.46 -5.54 -5.81
N VAL A 2 26.65 -4.60 -6.74
CA VAL A 2 25.64 -4.12 -7.71
C VAL A 2 24.89 -5.22 -8.48
N ARG A 3 25.58 -6.23 -9.03
CA ARG A 3 24.93 -7.33 -9.78
C ARG A 3 23.95 -8.17 -8.95
N ARG A 4 24.24 -8.38 -7.66
CA ARG A 4 23.35 -9.11 -6.73
C ARG A 4 22.12 -8.27 -6.36
N ALA A 5 22.29 -6.97 -6.14
CA ALA A 5 21.19 -6.05 -5.87
C ALA A 5 20.23 -5.97 -7.08
N ARG A 6 20.79 -5.84 -8.30
CA ARG A 6 20.01 -5.84 -9.54
C ARG A 6 19.23 -7.14 -9.75
N LEU A 7 19.86 -8.29 -9.53
CA LEU A 7 19.17 -9.59 -9.65
C LEU A 7 17.99 -9.68 -8.67
N ARG A 8 18.16 -9.24 -7.42
CA ARG A 8 17.07 -9.24 -6.42
C ARG A 8 15.92 -8.35 -6.83
N GLN A 9 16.20 -7.15 -7.35
CA GLN A 9 15.18 -6.24 -7.85
C GLN A 9 14.40 -6.84 -9.02
N VAL A 10 15.08 -7.52 -9.94
CA VAL A 10 14.42 -8.22 -11.06
C VAL A 10 13.52 -9.34 -10.56
N VAL A 11 13.98 -10.15 -9.60
CA VAL A 11 13.16 -11.21 -9.00
C VAL A 11 11.95 -10.62 -8.26
N ASP A 12 12.14 -9.55 -7.48
CA ASP A 12 11.05 -8.85 -6.80
C ASP A 12 10.01 -8.31 -7.78
N GLY A 13 10.46 -7.67 -8.87
CA GLY A 13 9.58 -7.16 -9.92
C GLY A 13 8.83 -8.27 -10.64
N PHE A 14 9.51 -9.36 -10.98
CA PHE A 14 8.89 -10.55 -11.58
C PHE A 14 7.82 -11.13 -10.67
N CYS A 15 8.14 -11.44 -9.40
CA CYS A 15 7.18 -11.99 -8.46
C CYS A 15 6.01 -11.02 -8.22
N PHE A 16 6.27 -9.71 -8.23
CA PHE A 16 5.24 -8.68 -8.05
C PHE A 16 4.20 -8.70 -9.19
N VAL A 17 4.67 -8.74 -10.45
CA VAL A 17 3.82 -8.82 -11.64
C VAL A 17 3.13 -10.18 -11.74
N PHE A 18 3.88 -11.26 -11.53
CA PHE A 18 3.36 -12.63 -11.54
C PHE A 18 2.21 -12.80 -10.54
N ALA A 19 2.34 -12.27 -9.32
CA ALA A 19 1.27 -12.30 -8.32
C ALA A 19 -0.01 -11.58 -8.80
N GLY A 20 0.13 -10.47 -9.53
CA GLY A 20 -0.99 -9.76 -10.13
C GLY A 20 -1.71 -10.61 -11.18
N LEU A 21 -0.96 -11.23 -12.09
CA LEU A 21 -1.50 -12.13 -13.10
C LEU A 21 -2.16 -13.38 -12.48
N ALA A 22 -1.53 -13.96 -11.46
CA ALA A 22 -2.07 -15.09 -10.74
C ALA A 22 -3.37 -14.73 -9.99
N ALA A 23 -3.47 -13.53 -9.42
CA ALA A 23 -4.69 -13.05 -8.79
C ALA A 23 -5.84 -12.86 -9.80
N VAL A 24 -5.55 -12.36 -11.01
CA VAL A 24 -6.53 -12.33 -12.12
C VAL A 24 -7.00 -13.74 -12.44
N TRP A 25 -6.07 -14.69 -12.57
CA TRP A 25 -6.41 -16.09 -12.83
C TRP A 25 -7.28 -16.70 -11.71
N LEU A 26 -6.96 -16.45 -10.44
CA LEU A 26 -7.77 -16.88 -9.31
C LEU A 26 -9.20 -16.32 -9.37
N ALA A 27 -9.34 -15.03 -9.71
CA ALA A 27 -10.65 -14.41 -9.87
C ALA A 27 -11.46 -15.09 -11.00
N ILE A 28 -10.80 -15.46 -12.12
CA ILE A 28 -11.41 -16.22 -13.21
C ILE A 28 -11.88 -17.60 -12.73
N LEU A 29 -11.04 -18.33 -11.98
CA LEU A 29 -11.42 -19.64 -11.43
C LEU A 29 -12.67 -19.52 -10.55
N VAL A 30 -12.65 -18.59 -9.58
CA VAL A 30 -13.76 -18.39 -8.64
C VAL A 30 -15.06 -18.04 -9.36
N VAL A 31 -15.04 -17.11 -10.32
CA VAL A 31 -16.27 -16.74 -11.05
C VAL A 31 -16.75 -17.86 -11.96
N SER A 32 -15.85 -18.65 -12.54
CA SER A 32 -16.21 -19.77 -13.41
C SER A 32 -16.92 -20.90 -12.67
N ASP A 33 -16.50 -21.18 -11.43
CA ASP A 33 -17.14 -22.15 -10.54
C ASP A 33 -18.46 -21.65 -9.98
N THR A 34 -18.55 -20.35 -9.73
CA THR A 34 -19.73 -19.72 -9.14
C THR A 34 -20.99 -19.96 -9.97
N TRP A 35 -20.87 -19.95 -11.30
CA TRP A 35 -22.01 -20.21 -12.20
C TRP A 35 -22.55 -21.64 -12.15
N ARG A 36 -21.77 -22.61 -11.66
CA ARG A 36 -22.19 -24.02 -11.58
C ARG A 36 -23.04 -24.33 -10.34
N LEU A 37 -23.07 -23.42 -9.35
CA LEU A 37 -23.63 -23.64 -8.02
C LEU A 37 -25.05 -23.06 -7.83
N GLY A 38 -25.66 -22.49 -8.89
CA GLY A 38 -27.00 -21.89 -8.81
C GLY A 38 -27.07 -20.77 -7.75
N TRP A 39 -28.09 -20.78 -6.88
CA TRP A 39 -28.24 -19.80 -5.79
C TRP A 39 -27.09 -19.84 -4.76
N TRP A 40 -26.42 -20.99 -4.60
CA TRP A 40 -25.21 -21.10 -3.78
C TRP A 40 -23.98 -20.42 -4.41
N GLY A 41 -24.11 -19.90 -5.63
CA GLY A 41 -23.13 -19.03 -6.26
C GLY A 41 -23.07 -17.63 -5.66
N VAL A 42 -24.10 -17.16 -4.93
CA VAL A 42 -24.11 -15.80 -4.35
C VAL A 42 -22.90 -15.55 -3.42
N PRO A 43 -22.56 -16.43 -2.46
CA PRO A 43 -21.30 -16.32 -1.71
C PRO A 43 -20.06 -16.30 -2.60
N GLY A 44 -20.05 -17.09 -3.68
CA GLY A 44 -18.96 -17.09 -4.67
C GLY A 44 -18.78 -15.75 -5.37
N LEU A 45 -19.89 -15.07 -5.73
CA LEU A 45 -19.86 -13.72 -6.30
C LEU A 45 -19.33 -12.68 -5.30
N VAL A 46 -19.65 -12.81 -4.02
CA VAL A 46 -19.11 -11.92 -2.96
C VAL A 46 -17.60 -12.14 -2.80
N VAL A 47 -17.14 -13.40 -2.78
CA VAL A 47 -15.71 -13.72 -2.75
C VAL A 47 -15.01 -13.20 -4.01
N PHE A 48 -15.61 -13.40 -5.18
CA PHE A 48 -15.09 -12.87 -6.44
C PHE A 48 -14.97 -11.35 -6.42
N TRP A 49 -16.03 -10.63 -5.99
CA TRP A 49 -15.98 -9.18 -5.85
C TRP A 49 -14.87 -8.75 -4.88
N ALA A 50 -14.73 -9.43 -3.74
CA ALA A 50 -13.68 -9.12 -2.77
C ALA A 50 -12.27 -9.33 -3.36
N LEU A 51 -12.05 -10.44 -4.09
CA LEU A 51 -10.81 -10.69 -4.82
C LEU A 51 -10.53 -9.62 -5.86
N LEU A 52 -11.54 -9.25 -6.66
CA LEU A 52 -11.40 -8.26 -7.71
C LEU A 52 -11.08 -6.88 -7.11
N ALA A 53 -11.87 -6.45 -6.14
CA ALA A 53 -11.85 -5.09 -5.60
C ALA A 53 -10.66 -4.84 -4.64
N TYR A 54 -10.27 -5.82 -3.83
CA TYR A 54 -9.24 -5.62 -2.79
C TYR A 54 -7.89 -6.26 -3.13
N LEU A 55 -7.81 -7.09 -4.18
CA LEU A 55 -6.56 -7.73 -4.58
C LEU A 55 -6.17 -7.40 -6.03
N VAL A 56 -7.05 -7.69 -7.00
CA VAL A 56 -6.70 -7.59 -8.43
C VAL A 56 -6.60 -6.15 -8.92
N LEU A 57 -7.67 -5.35 -8.79
CA LEU A 57 -7.71 -3.98 -9.30
C LEU A 57 -6.67 -3.06 -8.64
N PRO A 58 -6.50 -3.05 -7.30
CA PRO A 58 -5.45 -2.27 -6.64
C PRO A 58 -4.05 -2.60 -7.17
N ARG A 59 -3.81 -3.90 -7.42
CA ARG A 59 -2.52 -4.38 -7.91
C ARG A 59 -2.27 -3.97 -9.36
N LEU A 60 -3.29 -4.08 -10.21
CA LEU A 60 -3.19 -3.64 -11.60
C LEU A 60 -2.96 -2.13 -11.69
N HIS A 61 -3.71 -1.34 -10.90
CA HIS A 61 -3.48 0.10 -10.84
C HIS A 61 -2.07 0.43 -10.40
N ARG A 62 -1.54 -0.25 -9.39
CA ARG A 62 -0.17 -0.02 -8.94
C ARG A 62 0.88 -0.29 -10.03
N ILE A 63 0.69 -1.36 -10.82
CA ILE A 63 1.57 -1.65 -11.96
C ILE A 63 1.50 -0.53 -13.01
N LEU A 64 0.30 0.00 -13.27
CA LEU A 64 0.09 1.05 -14.26
C LEU A 64 0.58 2.42 -13.76
N THR A 65 0.27 2.78 -12.52
CA THR A 65 0.61 4.09 -11.92
C THR A 65 2.11 4.29 -11.77
N ASP A 66 2.86 3.22 -11.51
CA ASP A 66 4.33 3.24 -11.52
C ASP A 66 4.90 3.67 -12.90
N VAL A 67 4.10 3.65 -13.99
CA VAL A 67 4.51 4.11 -15.33
C VAL A 67 4.16 5.56 -15.61
N TYR A 68 2.97 6.04 -15.18
CA TYR A 68 2.45 7.34 -15.61
C TYR A 68 2.32 8.39 -14.50
N VAL A 69 2.40 8.00 -13.21
CA VAL A 69 2.32 8.96 -12.10
C VAL A 69 3.75 9.33 -11.68
N PRO A 70 4.15 10.60 -11.86
CA PRO A 70 5.54 11.03 -11.66
C PRO A 70 5.91 11.17 -10.19
N ASP A 71 7.05 10.64 -9.77
CA ASP A 71 7.49 10.58 -8.35
C ASP A 71 7.88 11.93 -7.72
N TYR A 72 7.76 13.04 -8.44
CA TYR A 72 7.94 14.39 -7.91
C TYR A 72 6.64 15.03 -7.42
N PHE A 73 6.76 16.12 -6.64
CA PHE A 73 5.62 16.84 -6.08
C PHE A 73 4.84 17.60 -7.16
N ILE A 74 3.53 17.36 -7.24
CA ILE A 74 2.60 18.01 -8.18
C ILE A 74 1.37 18.61 -7.49
N GLY A 75 1.45 18.92 -6.19
CA GLY A 75 0.29 19.43 -5.43
C GLY A 75 -0.81 18.38 -5.19
N ARG A 76 -0.53 17.10 -5.42
CA ARG A 76 -1.45 15.97 -5.17
C ARG A 76 -0.77 14.93 -4.29
N THR A 77 -1.52 14.39 -3.35
CA THR A 77 -1.12 13.20 -2.61
C THR A 77 -1.30 11.93 -3.48
N ARG A 78 -0.89 10.78 -2.97
CA ARG A 78 -1.08 9.48 -3.62
C ARG A 78 -1.73 8.47 -2.68
N THR A 79 -2.54 7.58 -3.23
CA THR A 79 -3.08 6.43 -2.49
C THR A 79 -2.02 5.33 -2.34
N SER A 80 -2.29 4.31 -1.53
CA SER A 80 -1.42 3.12 -1.42
C SER A 80 -1.22 2.36 -2.74
N ASP A 81 -2.14 2.56 -3.68
CA ASP A 81 -2.17 1.95 -5.01
C ASP A 81 -1.49 2.84 -6.08
N GLY A 82 -0.95 3.99 -5.67
CA GLY A 82 -0.23 4.93 -6.54
C GLY A 82 -1.14 5.85 -7.36
N LEU A 83 -2.46 5.77 -7.20
CA LEU A 83 -3.39 6.70 -7.82
C LEU A 83 -3.25 8.09 -7.19
N LEU A 84 -3.56 9.14 -7.95
CA LEU A 84 -3.60 10.52 -7.43
C LEU A 84 -4.70 10.62 -6.36
N GLY A 85 -4.30 10.86 -5.12
CA GLY A 85 -5.17 11.06 -3.97
C GLY A 85 -5.68 12.49 -3.90
N ASP A 86 -5.94 12.96 -2.70
CA ASP A 86 -6.49 14.29 -2.42
C ASP A 86 -5.50 15.41 -2.81
N PRO A 87 -6.01 16.57 -3.25
CA PRO A 87 -5.20 17.77 -3.42
C PRO A 87 -4.54 18.24 -2.13
N VAL A 88 -3.32 18.75 -2.26
CA VAL A 88 -2.72 19.57 -1.21
C VAL A 88 -3.32 20.97 -1.35
N ASN A 89 -4.14 21.36 -0.37
CA ASN A 89 -4.91 22.62 -0.38
C ASN A 89 -4.65 23.50 0.83
N LEU A 90 -3.73 23.10 1.72
CA LEU A 90 -3.31 23.88 2.89
C LEU A 90 -1.79 23.72 3.12
N ALA A 91 -1.17 24.74 3.66
CA ALA A 91 0.20 24.69 4.16
C ALA A 91 0.33 25.40 5.50
N LEU A 92 1.37 25.07 6.26
CA LEU A 92 1.58 25.68 7.58
C LEU A 92 3.04 26.02 7.82
N LEU A 93 3.24 27.07 8.62
CA LEU A 93 4.52 27.52 9.16
C LEU A 93 4.47 27.41 10.68
N GLY A 94 5.41 26.67 11.26
CA GLY A 94 5.50 26.48 12.71
C GLY A 94 5.79 25.05 13.17
N GLU A 95 5.83 24.89 14.49
CA GLU A 95 6.17 23.65 15.16
C GLU A 95 4.99 22.69 15.30
N GLU A 96 5.29 21.39 15.31
CA GLU A 96 4.29 20.31 15.46
C GLU A 96 3.46 20.44 16.75
N VAL A 97 4.12 20.80 17.86
CA VAL A 97 3.47 20.91 19.17
C VAL A 97 2.40 22.00 19.17
N VAL A 98 2.70 23.15 18.57
CA VAL A 98 1.76 24.26 18.44
C VAL A 98 0.62 23.90 17.49
N LEU A 99 0.93 23.20 16.39
CA LEU A 99 -0.08 22.70 15.46
C LEU A 99 -1.08 21.78 16.15
N HIS A 100 -0.61 20.86 16.99
CA HIS A 100 -1.49 19.99 17.75
C HIS A 100 -2.42 20.76 18.69
N ASP A 101 -1.89 21.73 19.44
CA ASP A 101 -2.68 22.59 20.34
C ASP A 101 -3.75 23.38 19.59
N VAL A 102 -3.37 24.06 18.49
CA VAL A 102 -4.29 24.86 17.66
C VAL A 102 -5.43 23.98 17.13
N MET A 103 -5.12 22.82 16.54
CA MET A 103 -6.16 21.92 16.01
C MET A 103 -7.13 21.46 17.10
N THR A 104 -6.63 21.10 18.29
CA THR A 104 -7.48 20.68 19.41
C THR A 104 -8.36 21.83 19.92
N ARG A 105 -7.84 23.05 20.04
CA ARG A 105 -8.64 24.23 20.42
C ARG A 105 -9.70 24.60 19.38
N SER A 106 -9.42 24.33 18.12
CA SER A 106 -10.37 24.50 17.01
C SER A 106 -11.41 23.39 16.89
N GLY A 107 -11.49 22.49 17.86
CA GLY A 107 -12.53 21.45 17.93
C GLY A 107 -12.29 20.26 17.01
N TRP A 108 -11.05 20.06 16.55
CA TRP A 108 -10.66 18.90 15.77
C TRP A 108 -10.14 17.77 16.65
N THR A 109 -10.58 16.55 16.35
CA THR A 109 -10.16 15.33 17.04
C THR A 109 -9.07 14.63 16.26
N ARG A 110 -7.95 14.27 16.91
CA ARG A 110 -6.87 13.51 16.26
C ARG A 110 -7.35 12.09 15.94
N ALA A 111 -7.12 11.64 14.71
CA ALA A 111 -7.44 10.28 14.30
C ALA A 111 -6.41 9.28 14.84
N ASP A 112 -6.89 8.09 15.21
CA ASP A 112 -6.03 6.97 15.58
C ASP A 112 -5.18 6.51 14.39
N ASP A 113 -4.01 5.93 14.67
CA ASP A 113 -3.22 5.26 13.66
C ASP A 113 -3.90 3.96 13.19
N VAL A 114 -3.69 3.60 11.92
CA VAL A 114 -4.16 2.33 11.38
C VAL A 114 -3.39 1.19 12.06
N SER A 115 -4.09 0.46 12.93
CA SER A 115 -3.56 -0.68 13.68
C SER A 115 -4.61 -1.79 13.75
N LEU A 116 -4.21 -2.99 14.16
CA LEU A 116 -5.18 -4.08 14.42
C LEU A 116 -6.23 -3.68 15.45
N ARG A 117 -5.84 -2.87 16.44
CA ARG A 117 -6.74 -2.35 17.48
C ARG A 117 -7.79 -1.40 16.90
N SER A 118 -7.37 -0.39 16.14
CA SER A 118 -8.29 0.59 15.55
C SER A 118 -9.14 -0.02 14.44
N SER A 119 -8.60 -0.98 13.67
CA SER A 119 -9.37 -1.77 12.70
C SER A 119 -10.46 -2.61 13.38
N TRP A 120 -10.14 -3.27 14.49
CA TRP A 120 -11.15 -3.96 15.31
C TRP A 120 -12.17 -2.99 15.90
N GLY A 121 -11.72 -1.80 16.32
CA GLY A 121 -12.58 -0.70 16.75
C GLY A 121 -13.62 -0.31 15.71
N ILE A 122 -13.21 -0.14 14.45
CA ILE A 122 -14.11 0.12 13.31
C ILE A 122 -15.13 -1.00 13.12
N VAL A 123 -14.70 -2.27 13.19
CA VAL A 123 -15.61 -3.41 13.02
C VAL A 123 -16.66 -3.43 14.14
N VAL A 124 -16.23 -3.26 15.39
CA VAL A 124 -17.13 -3.22 16.54
C VAL A 124 -18.07 -2.02 16.49
N SER A 125 -17.57 -0.82 16.18
CA SER A 125 -18.41 0.39 16.09
C SER A 125 -19.46 0.27 14.99
N THR A 126 -19.09 -0.30 13.85
CA THR A 126 -19.99 -0.58 12.72
C THR A 126 -21.08 -1.57 13.10
N LEU A 127 -20.71 -2.70 13.73
CA LEU A 127 -21.67 -3.73 14.16
C LEU A 127 -22.59 -3.23 15.27
N THR A 128 -22.08 -2.40 16.19
CA THR A 128 -22.85 -1.83 17.30
C THR A 128 -23.57 -0.53 16.94
N ARG A 129 -23.39 -0.03 15.71
CA ARG A 129 -23.92 1.25 15.20
C ARG A 129 -23.62 2.44 16.14
N ARG A 130 -22.41 2.46 16.72
CA ARG A 130 -21.92 3.56 17.56
C ARG A 130 -20.97 4.43 16.75
N SER A 131 -20.92 5.74 17.04
CA SER A 131 -19.87 6.59 16.46
C SER A 131 -18.50 6.20 17.04
N TYR A 132 -17.49 6.27 16.18
CA TYR A 132 -16.07 6.22 16.52
C TYR A 132 -15.44 7.53 16.03
N PRO A 133 -15.38 8.58 16.89
CA PRO A 133 -14.89 9.91 16.50
C PRO A 133 -13.41 9.91 16.09
N GLU A 134 -12.58 9.08 16.75
CA GLU A 134 -11.14 8.95 16.49
C GLU A 134 -10.82 7.89 15.42
N ALA A 135 -11.81 7.42 14.65
CA ALA A 135 -11.61 6.34 13.68
C ALA A 135 -10.43 6.64 12.73
N PRO A 136 -9.58 5.66 12.41
CA PRO A 136 -8.41 5.92 11.58
C PRO A 136 -8.81 6.29 10.15
N VAL A 137 -8.08 7.22 9.52
CA VAL A 137 -8.25 7.55 8.10
C VAL A 137 -7.36 6.68 7.22
N SER A 138 -7.81 6.42 5.99
CA SER A 138 -6.99 5.74 4.99
C SER A 138 -5.67 6.48 4.74
N PRO A 139 -4.56 5.75 4.56
CA PRO A 139 -3.24 6.35 4.37
C PRO A 139 -3.12 7.01 3.00
N LEU A 140 -2.59 8.24 3.00
CA LEU A 140 -2.19 8.96 1.80
C LEU A 140 -0.71 9.31 1.90
N PHE A 141 -0.06 9.39 0.73
CA PHE A 141 1.37 9.51 0.63
C PHE A 141 1.74 10.83 -0.03
N LEU A 142 2.69 11.54 0.57
CA LEU A 142 3.36 12.72 0.03
C LEU A 142 4.85 12.57 0.31
N PHE A 143 5.71 12.96 -0.64
CA PHE A 143 7.16 12.77 -0.54
C PHE A 143 7.58 11.30 -0.27
N GLY A 144 6.78 10.34 -0.76
CA GLY A 144 7.01 8.92 -0.51
C GLY A 144 6.73 8.46 0.93
N LYS A 145 6.26 9.34 1.82
CA LYS A 145 5.94 9.06 3.22
C LYS A 145 4.42 9.11 3.43
N GLN A 146 3.92 8.22 4.30
CA GLN A 146 2.55 8.31 4.81
C GLN A 146 2.38 9.62 5.61
N GLN A 147 1.16 10.14 5.72
CA GLN A 147 0.87 11.30 6.58
C GLN A 147 1.40 11.11 8.00
N ASP A 148 1.88 12.19 8.60
CA ASP A 148 2.40 12.21 9.96
C ASP A 148 1.26 12.09 10.99
N PHE A 149 0.16 12.78 10.74
CA PHE A 149 -1.07 12.70 11.52
C PHE A 149 -2.26 13.19 10.71
N ALA A 150 -3.46 12.88 11.21
CA ALA A 150 -4.72 13.33 10.65
C ALA A 150 -5.68 13.76 11.75
N TYR A 151 -6.55 14.70 11.40
CA TYR A 151 -7.60 15.23 12.27
C TYR A 151 -8.96 15.07 11.59
N GLN A 152 -10.00 14.90 12.41
CA GLN A 152 -11.38 14.76 11.98
C GLN A 152 -12.32 15.61 12.82
N GLN A 153 -13.41 16.03 12.19
CA GLN A 153 -14.55 16.65 12.86
C GLN A 153 -15.83 16.01 12.32
N GLU A 154 -16.58 15.35 13.21
CA GLU A 154 -17.83 14.68 12.85
C GLU A 154 -18.99 15.68 12.76
N VAL A 155 -19.83 15.53 11.75
CA VAL A 155 -21.02 16.37 11.56
C VAL A 155 -22.25 15.68 12.14
N ASP A 156 -22.92 16.33 13.08
CA ASP A 156 -24.23 15.93 13.63
C ASP A 156 -24.35 14.47 14.12
N GLY A 157 -23.25 13.89 14.61
CA GLY A 157 -23.21 12.49 15.05
C GLY A 157 -23.38 11.46 13.93
N ASN A 158 -23.16 11.88 12.67
CA ASN A 158 -23.21 11.01 11.50
C ASN A 158 -21.79 10.59 11.07
N ALA A 159 -21.46 9.33 11.34
CA ALA A 159 -20.16 8.77 10.96
C ALA A 159 -19.86 8.79 9.44
N ALA A 160 -20.88 8.91 8.58
CA ALA A 160 -20.69 8.98 7.12
C ALA A 160 -20.36 10.38 6.60
N LYS A 161 -20.51 11.43 7.43
CA LYS A 161 -20.24 12.82 7.08
C LYS A 161 -19.21 13.45 8.01
N ARG A 162 -18.01 13.65 7.50
CA ARG A 162 -16.87 14.05 8.34
C ARG A 162 -15.94 14.97 7.57
N HIS A 163 -15.55 16.06 8.23
CA HIS A 163 -14.43 16.87 7.84
C HIS A 163 -13.15 16.14 8.23
N HIS A 164 -12.14 16.15 7.36
CA HIS A 164 -10.86 15.57 7.72
C HIS A 164 -9.70 16.28 7.03
N VAL A 165 -8.59 16.38 7.75
CA VAL A 165 -7.36 16.99 7.24
C VAL A 165 -6.16 16.14 7.63
N ARG A 166 -5.29 15.89 6.67
CA ARG A 166 -4.04 15.13 6.83
C ARG A 166 -2.85 16.07 6.71
N PHE A 167 -1.79 15.82 7.48
CA PHE A 167 -0.59 16.66 7.51
C PHE A 167 0.67 15.85 7.21
N TRP A 168 1.60 16.47 6.48
CA TRP A 168 2.92 15.94 6.15
C TRP A 168 3.98 16.99 6.47
N ARG A 169 5.04 16.59 7.19
CA ARG A 169 6.22 17.43 7.39
C ARG A 169 6.97 17.58 6.07
N CYS A 170 7.31 18.82 5.71
CA CYS A 170 8.16 19.08 4.56
C CYS A 170 9.60 18.59 4.81
N PRO A 171 10.28 17.99 3.81
CA PRO A 171 11.68 17.65 3.94
C PRO A 171 12.54 18.89 4.24
N PRO A 172 13.65 18.77 5.00
CA PRO A 172 14.51 19.90 5.32
C PRO A 172 15.00 20.65 4.07
N GLY A 173 14.83 21.97 4.05
CA GLY A 173 15.26 22.82 2.92
C GLY A 173 14.40 22.71 1.66
N TRP A 174 13.30 21.94 1.69
CA TRP A 174 12.38 21.81 0.58
C TRP A 174 11.61 23.11 0.31
N LEU A 175 11.37 23.41 -0.97
CA LEU A 175 10.68 24.60 -1.44
C LEU A 175 9.44 24.19 -2.24
N LEU A 176 8.34 24.91 -2.02
CA LEU A 176 7.18 24.85 -2.91
C LEU A 176 7.56 25.33 -4.32
N PRO A 177 6.82 24.91 -5.36
CA PRO A 177 6.76 25.66 -6.62
C PRO A 177 6.62 27.17 -6.34
N GLY A 178 7.44 28.00 -6.98
CA GLY A 178 7.54 29.43 -6.67
C GLY A 178 8.53 29.80 -5.56
N GLY A 179 9.23 28.84 -4.96
CA GLY A 179 10.36 29.08 -4.05
C GLY A 179 9.98 29.39 -2.60
N THR A 180 8.69 29.33 -2.25
CA THR A 180 8.20 29.54 -0.90
C THR A 180 8.59 28.40 0.03
N ARG A 181 9.02 28.72 1.25
CA ARG A 181 9.27 27.73 2.32
C ARG A 181 8.02 27.56 3.18
N VAL A 182 7.69 26.31 3.49
CA VAL A 182 6.66 25.91 4.45
C VAL A 182 7.16 24.74 5.28
N ASP A 183 6.63 24.59 6.50
CA ASP A 183 7.00 23.52 7.42
C ASP A 183 6.13 22.26 7.21
N TRP A 184 4.87 22.47 6.89
CA TRP A 184 3.87 21.42 6.71
C TRP A 184 3.05 21.64 5.46
N LEU A 185 2.67 20.54 4.82
CA LEU A 185 1.64 20.50 3.80
C LEU A 185 0.44 19.70 4.32
N ALA A 186 -0.74 20.09 3.88
CA ALA A 186 -1.97 19.47 4.30
C ALA A 186 -2.98 19.30 3.16
N ALA A 187 -3.81 18.27 3.31
CA ALA A 187 -4.90 17.93 2.41
C ALA A 187 -6.17 17.80 3.24
N GLY A 188 -7.07 18.78 3.12
CA GLY A 188 -8.39 18.82 3.74
C GLY A 188 -9.46 18.38 2.76
N THR A 189 -10.32 17.45 3.16
CA THR A 189 -11.45 16.96 2.35
C THR A 189 -12.67 16.65 3.22
N PHE A 190 -13.86 16.89 2.67
CA PHE A 190 -15.13 16.57 3.33
C PHE A 190 -15.71 15.27 2.78
N ASP A 191 -15.93 14.28 3.64
CA ASP A 191 -16.65 13.07 3.26
C ASP A 191 -18.16 13.31 3.32
N ARG A 192 -18.87 13.09 2.22
CA ARG A 192 -20.33 13.30 2.12
C ARG A 192 -21.16 12.01 2.29
N ALA A 193 -20.59 10.86 1.95
CA ALA A 193 -21.25 9.55 2.01
C ALA A 193 -20.26 8.39 1.95
N VAL A 194 -20.71 7.18 2.28
CA VAL A 194 -20.00 5.92 1.96
C VAL A 194 -20.53 5.38 0.63
N GLY A 195 -19.64 4.92 -0.25
CA GLY A 195 -20.01 4.36 -1.55
C GLY A 195 -18.96 3.42 -2.12
N LEU A 196 -19.10 3.08 -3.40
CA LEU A 196 -18.11 2.28 -4.11
C LEU A 196 -17.17 3.17 -4.93
N SER A 197 -15.88 2.88 -4.88
CA SER A 197 -14.88 3.45 -5.76
C SER A 197 -15.19 3.06 -7.20
N LEU A 198 -15.17 4.03 -8.12
CA LEU A 198 -15.41 3.77 -9.54
C LEU A 198 -14.24 3.03 -10.19
N PHE A 199 -13.04 3.16 -9.62
CA PHE A 199 -11.83 2.56 -10.17
C PHE A 199 -11.56 1.18 -9.57
N THR A 200 -11.78 1.00 -8.26
CA THR A 200 -11.40 -0.24 -7.56
C THR A 200 -12.59 -1.09 -7.12
N LEU A 201 -13.84 -0.61 -7.24
CA LEU A 201 -15.04 -1.27 -6.70
C LEU A 201 -14.99 -1.51 -5.19
N GLN A 202 -14.02 -0.92 -4.48
CA GLN A 202 -13.89 -0.98 -3.04
C GLN A 202 -14.93 -0.09 -2.37
N VAL A 203 -15.29 -0.43 -1.14
CA VAL A 203 -16.04 0.48 -0.29
C VAL A 203 -15.10 1.61 0.13
N THR A 204 -15.48 2.85 -0.19
CA THR A 204 -14.72 4.06 0.12
C THR A 204 -15.67 5.18 0.55
N HIS A 205 -15.14 6.17 1.26
CA HIS A 205 -15.84 7.44 1.41
C HIS A 205 -15.85 8.18 0.09
N LYS A 206 -16.95 8.88 -0.14
CA LYS A 206 -17.18 9.80 -1.24
C LYS A 206 -16.90 11.20 -0.71
N ILE A 207 -15.96 11.88 -1.35
CA ILE A 207 -15.65 13.27 -1.00
C ILE A 207 -16.61 14.24 -1.71
N GLU A 208 -16.76 15.42 -1.13
CA GLU A 208 -17.39 16.55 -1.79
C GLU A 208 -16.51 17.08 -2.92
N ALA A 209 -17.15 17.53 -4.00
CA ALA A 209 -16.42 17.87 -5.21
C ALA A 209 -15.64 19.18 -5.07
N ASP A 210 -16.22 20.15 -4.38
CA ASP A 210 -15.59 21.44 -4.11
C ASP A 210 -14.72 21.33 -2.85
N ILE A 211 -13.41 21.22 -3.05
CA ILE A 211 -12.46 21.06 -1.94
C ILE A 211 -12.09 22.40 -1.29
N ASP A 212 -12.41 23.52 -1.93
CA ASP A 212 -12.12 24.85 -1.42
C ASP A 212 -13.09 25.19 -0.28
N VAL A 213 -14.34 24.73 -0.36
CA VAL A 213 -15.31 24.83 0.75
C VAL A 213 -14.76 24.18 2.02
N GLU A 214 -14.15 23.01 1.91
CA GLU A 214 -13.55 22.32 3.06
C GLU A 214 -12.29 23.03 3.56
N ARG A 215 -11.41 23.46 2.64
CA ARG A 215 -10.23 24.26 2.95
C ARG A 215 -10.60 25.50 3.77
N ASP A 216 -11.61 26.22 3.33
CA ASP A 216 -12.07 27.46 3.94
C ASP A 216 -12.74 27.19 5.29
N HIS A 217 -13.46 26.06 5.44
CA HIS A 217 -13.97 25.60 6.73
C HIS A 217 -12.84 25.33 7.73
N ILE A 218 -11.78 24.64 7.30
CA ILE A 218 -10.61 24.39 8.15
C ILE A 218 -9.98 25.71 8.59
N VAL A 219 -9.71 26.63 7.65
CA VAL A 219 -9.13 27.95 7.95
C VAL A 219 -10.01 28.73 8.92
N ALA A 220 -11.32 28.77 8.69
CA ALA A 220 -12.27 29.47 9.56
C ALA A 220 -12.31 28.87 10.97
N SER A 221 -12.30 27.55 11.09
CA SER A 221 -12.28 26.85 12.39
C SER A 221 -10.98 27.12 13.17
N VAL A 222 -9.85 27.20 12.46
CA VAL A 222 -8.55 27.56 13.03
C VAL A 222 -8.56 28.99 13.57
N LEU A 223 -9.00 29.95 12.76
CA LEU A 223 -9.08 31.36 13.18
C LEU A 223 -10.06 31.58 14.34
N ALA A 224 -11.14 30.80 14.42
CA ALA A 224 -12.09 30.86 15.52
C ALA A 224 -11.54 30.29 16.84
N GLY A 225 -10.78 29.18 16.79
CA GLY A 225 -10.21 28.51 17.96
C GLY A 225 -8.86 29.08 18.43
N ALA A 226 -8.11 29.72 17.53
CA ALA A 226 -6.81 30.32 17.79
C ALA A 226 -6.67 31.67 17.05
N PRO A 227 -7.26 32.76 17.59
CA PRO A 227 -7.23 34.09 16.96
C PRO A 227 -5.83 34.69 16.76
N GLU A 228 -4.83 34.17 17.47
CA GLU A 228 -3.43 34.55 17.36
C GLU A 228 -2.73 34.03 16.09
N VAL A 229 -3.36 33.11 15.35
CA VAL A 229 -2.84 32.57 14.08
C VAL A 229 -3.06 33.59 12.96
N SER A 230 -2.10 33.68 12.02
CA SER A 230 -2.26 34.46 10.79
C SER A 230 -2.32 33.57 9.56
N VAL A 231 -3.01 34.02 8.52
CA VAL A 231 -3.17 33.28 7.26
C VAL A 231 -2.69 34.15 6.10
N HIS A 232 -1.88 33.55 5.23
CA HIS A 232 -1.38 34.17 4.01
C HIS A 232 -1.76 33.29 2.82
N VAL A 233 -2.35 33.85 1.78
CA VAL A 233 -2.72 33.05 0.59
C VAL A 233 -1.60 33.14 -0.44
N LEU A 234 -1.13 31.97 -0.90
CA LEU A 234 -0.35 31.87 -2.12
C LEU A 234 -1.33 31.73 -3.29
N GLU A 235 -1.62 32.84 -3.94
CA GLU A 235 -2.45 32.89 -5.14
C GLU A 235 -1.79 32.10 -6.28
N ASP A 236 -2.58 31.41 -7.08
CA ASP A 236 -2.13 30.64 -8.25
C ASP A 236 -1.03 29.61 -7.91
N PHE A 237 -1.03 29.06 -6.69
CA PHE A 237 -0.07 28.02 -6.29
C PHE A 237 -0.10 26.82 -7.27
N SER A 238 -1.29 26.48 -7.72
CA SER A 238 -1.53 25.68 -8.91
C SER A 238 -2.55 26.40 -9.78
N THR A 239 -2.61 26.04 -11.07
CA THR A 239 -3.76 26.45 -11.89
C THR A 239 -5.02 25.81 -11.32
N GLY A 240 -6.10 26.56 -11.13
CA GLY A 240 -7.40 25.96 -10.81
C GLY A 240 -7.79 24.86 -11.79
N TYR A 241 -8.41 23.79 -11.29
CA TYR A 241 -8.69 22.60 -12.11
C TYR A 241 -9.95 21.84 -11.70
N HIS A 242 -10.42 21.02 -12.65
CA HIS A 242 -11.42 19.99 -12.42
C HIS A 242 -10.81 18.62 -12.75
N SER A 243 -10.87 17.69 -11.80
CA SER A 243 -10.23 16.39 -11.94
C SER A 243 -11.04 15.28 -11.24
N ARG A 244 -10.45 14.08 -11.16
CA ARG A 244 -10.92 13.01 -10.29
C ARG A 244 -9.82 12.53 -9.37
N ASN A 245 -10.17 12.17 -8.13
CA ASN A 245 -9.24 11.51 -7.20
C ASN A 245 -9.17 9.99 -7.44
N GLY A 246 -8.34 9.29 -6.65
CA GLY A 246 -8.12 7.84 -6.75
C GLY A 246 -9.35 6.98 -6.41
N GLY A 247 -10.40 7.56 -5.80
CA GLY A 247 -11.71 6.92 -5.61
C GLY A 247 -12.67 7.11 -6.81
N GLY A 248 -12.29 7.95 -7.77
CA GLY A 248 -13.09 8.34 -8.92
C GLY A 248 -14.05 9.49 -8.66
N ASP A 249 -13.92 10.16 -7.52
CA ASP A 249 -14.76 11.30 -7.13
C ASP A 249 -14.26 12.58 -7.80
N SER A 250 -15.19 13.42 -8.21
CA SER A 250 -14.88 14.72 -8.82
C SER A 250 -14.17 15.61 -7.81
N VAL A 251 -13.22 16.42 -8.29
CA VAL A 251 -12.50 17.42 -7.50
C VAL A 251 -12.46 18.72 -8.29
N HIS A 252 -12.79 19.81 -7.63
CA HIS A 252 -12.71 21.19 -8.10
C HIS A 252 -11.95 22.04 -7.09
N THR A 253 -11.02 22.86 -7.59
CA THR A 253 -10.29 23.85 -6.80
C THR A 253 -9.94 25.07 -7.63
N ASP A 254 -9.88 26.24 -7.00
CA ASP A 254 -9.37 27.51 -7.52
C ASP A 254 -7.84 27.48 -7.73
N GLY A 255 -7.14 26.58 -7.03
CA GLY A 255 -5.70 26.38 -7.13
C GLY A 255 -4.86 27.17 -6.12
N ASP A 256 -5.50 27.98 -5.27
CA ASP A 256 -4.85 28.78 -4.23
C ASP A 256 -4.43 27.93 -3.03
N LEU A 257 -3.34 28.33 -2.36
CA LEU A 257 -2.82 27.66 -1.18
C LEU A 257 -2.72 28.60 0.02
N PRO A 258 -3.70 28.57 0.94
CA PRO A 258 -3.59 29.22 2.24
C PRO A 258 -2.47 28.62 3.08
N VAL A 259 -1.60 29.49 3.56
CA VAL A 259 -0.48 29.21 4.47
C VAL A 259 -0.85 29.74 5.85
N ILE A 260 -1.08 28.82 6.79
CA ILE A 260 -1.40 29.12 8.18
C ILE A 260 -0.08 29.29 8.95
N ALA A 261 0.22 30.50 9.41
CA ALA A 261 1.36 30.78 10.26
C ALA A 261 0.95 30.68 11.73
N LEU A 262 1.51 29.65 12.39
CA LEU A 262 1.29 29.38 13.79
C LEU A 262 2.09 30.34 14.66
N PRO A 263 1.62 30.66 15.88
CA PRO A 263 2.40 31.45 16.83
C PRO A 263 3.70 30.72 17.21
N GLY A 264 4.68 31.48 17.69
CA GLY A 264 5.90 30.90 18.25
C GLY A 264 5.59 30.02 19.48
N PRO A 265 6.43 29.02 19.79
CA PRO A 265 6.17 28.08 20.89
C PRO A 265 6.01 28.76 22.27
N ASP A 266 6.60 29.93 22.47
CA ASP A 266 6.47 30.75 23.68
C ASP A 266 5.31 31.77 23.63
N GLY A 267 4.39 31.64 22.66
CA GLY A 267 3.34 32.63 22.38
C GLY A 267 3.83 33.85 21.62
N GLY A 268 5.02 33.75 21.00
CA GLY A 268 5.55 34.79 20.12
C GLY A 268 4.66 35.02 18.89
N PRO A 269 4.78 36.18 18.22
CA PRO A 269 3.99 36.47 17.04
C PRO A 269 4.21 35.41 15.94
N PRO A 270 3.20 35.12 15.10
CA PRO A 270 3.35 34.22 13.98
C PRO A 270 4.52 34.59 13.07
N ALA A 271 5.07 33.58 12.39
CA ALA A 271 6.07 33.81 11.36
C ALA A 271 5.54 34.82 10.31
N PRO A 272 6.38 35.77 9.85
CA PRO A 272 5.97 36.72 8.83
C PRO A 272 5.59 36.01 7.53
N ALA A 273 4.81 36.70 6.69
CA ALA A 273 4.39 36.19 5.40
C ALA A 273 5.58 35.58 4.62
N PRO A 274 5.41 34.38 4.04
CA PRO A 274 6.47 33.78 3.26
C PRO A 274 6.89 34.71 2.11
N VAL A 275 8.20 34.95 1.98
CA VAL A 275 8.74 35.76 0.88
C VAL A 275 8.55 34.98 -0.41
N THR A 276 7.70 35.47 -1.31
CA THR A 276 7.51 34.91 -2.65
C THR A 276 8.78 35.07 -3.50
N SER A 277 8.91 34.28 -4.57
CA SER A 277 10.04 34.27 -5.49
C SER A 277 10.62 35.67 -5.74
N ARG A 278 11.91 35.86 -5.41
CA ARG A 278 12.64 37.05 -5.83
C ARG A 278 12.75 37.05 -7.35
N VAL A 279 12.23 38.10 -8.01
CA VAL A 279 12.66 38.45 -9.36
C VAL A 279 14.14 38.79 -9.27
N VAL A 280 15.00 37.88 -9.72
CA VAL A 280 16.42 38.20 -9.88
C VAL A 280 16.52 38.95 -11.21
N GLU A 281 16.85 40.23 -11.13
CA GLU A 281 17.21 41.01 -12.31
C GLU A 281 18.49 40.40 -12.89
N LEU A 282 18.33 39.60 -13.95
CA LEU A 282 19.44 38.94 -14.66
C LEU A 282 20.24 40.01 -15.40
N THR A 283 21.18 40.64 -14.69
CA THR A 283 22.22 41.46 -15.30
C THR A 283 23.19 40.52 -16.01
N ALA A 284 23.00 40.38 -17.33
CA ALA A 284 23.87 39.71 -18.29
C ALA A 284 24.53 38.42 -17.76
N VAL A 285 23.82 37.29 -17.86
CA VAL A 285 24.45 35.98 -17.77
C VAL A 285 25.40 35.85 -18.95
N GLY A 286 26.70 36.07 -18.72
CA GLY A 286 27.73 35.68 -19.67
C GLY A 286 27.57 34.21 -20.02
N PRO A 287 27.89 33.78 -21.26
CA PRO A 287 27.78 32.38 -21.64
C PRO A 287 28.50 31.55 -20.60
N ARG A 288 27.76 30.66 -19.91
CA ARG A 288 28.36 29.68 -19.01
C ARG A 288 29.42 28.98 -19.83
N GLU A 289 30.68 29.03 -19.39
CA GLU A 289 31.72 28.16 -19.95
C GLU A 289 31.13 26.77 -20.01
N ALA A 290 31.07 26.21 -21.21
CA ALA A 290 30.55 24.88 -21.43
C ALA A 290 31.31 23.97 -20.49
N ALA A 291 30.62 23.49 -19.44
CA ALA A 291 31.18 22.52 -18.53
C ALA A 291 31.77 21.42 -19.41
N SER A 292 33.08 21.23 -19.32
CA SER A 292 33.78 20.20 -20.06
C SER A 292 33.02 18.90 -19.86
N LEU A 293 32.42 18.42 -20.95
CA LEU A 293 31.77 17.13 -20.99
C LEU A 293 32.87 16.09 -20.83
N ASP A 294 33.22 15.80 -19.58
CA ASP A 294 34.04 14.65 -19.26
C ASP A 294 33.28 13.40 -19.70
N ASP A 295 34.03 12.60 -20.44
CA ASP A 295 33.66 11.55 -21.38
C ASP A 295 33.17 10.26 -20.67
N ASP A 296 32.04 10.30 -19.98
CA ASP A 296 31.24 9.09 -19.69
C ASP A 296 29.96 9.14 -20.52
N ASP A 297 30.14 9.02 -21.84
CA ASP A 297 29.12 8.92 -22.89
C ASP A 297 28.33 7.60 -22.81
N ARG A 298 27.80 7.29 -21.62
CA ARG A 298 26.61 6.48 -21.51
C ARG A 298 25.45 7.40 -21.73
N LYS A 299 24.89 7.38 -22.96
CA LYS A 299 23.53 7.84 -23.27
C LYS A 299 22.65 7.60 -22.04
N ARG A 300 22.38 8.65 -21.27
CA ARG A 300 21.41 8.59 -20.18
C ARG A 300 20.10 8.24 -20.86
N GLY A 301 19.63 7.01 -20.66
CA GLY A 301 18.34 6.62 -21.19
C GLY A 301 17.31 7.61 -20.70
N ALA A 302 16.38 8.04 -21.55
CA ALA A 302 15.26 8.90 -21.18
C ALA A 302 14.32 8.26 -20.11
N TYR A 303 14.69 7.08 -19.63
CA TYR A 303 14.06 6.32 -18.58
C TYR A 303 15.13 6.02 -17.52
N GLU A 304 15.23 6.86 -16.49
CA GLU A 304 15.87 6.45 -15.25
C GLU A 304 15.00 5.36 -14.64
N LEU A 305 15.58 4.18 -14.41
CA LEU A 305 14.94 3.16 -13.60
C LEU A 305 14.61 3.78 -12.23
N PRO A 306 13.45 3.48 -11.62
CA PRO A 306 13.08 4.03 -10.33
C PRO A 306 14.24 3.90 -9.36
N ASP A 307 14.55 5.03 -8.72
CA ASP A 307 15.77 5.31 -7.97
C ASP A 307 16.36 4.08 -7.29
N VAL A 308 17.69 3.97 -7.37
CA VAL A 308 18.44 3.20 -6.39
C VAL A 308 18.13 3.84 -5.05
N GLU A 309 17.13 3.30 -4.35
CA GLU A 309 16.72 3.73 -3.00
C GLU A 309 17.99 4.10 -2.22
N ASP A 310 18.11 5.38 -1.86
CA ASP A 310 19.28 5.90 -1.16
C ASP A 310 19.40 5.18 0.19
N ASP A 311 20.23 4.14 0.19
CA ASP A 311 20.48 3.18 1.27
C ASP A 311 21.19 3.85 2.48
N THR A 312 21.28 5.19 2.51
CA THR A 312 22.03 6.00 3.49
C THR A 312 21.15 6.70 4.53
N ALA A 313 19.81 6.72 4.38
CA ALA A 313 18.92 7.28 5.39
C ALA A 313 19.01 6.48 6.71
N PRO A 314 19.12 7.15 7.89
CA PRO A 314 19.18 6.47 9.18
C PRO A 314 17.94 5.58 9.38
N LEU A 315 18.15 4.27 9.45
CA LEU A 315 17.08 3.28 9.57
C LEU A 315 16.55 3.25 11.01
N GLU A 316 15.46 3.96 11.25
CA GLU A 316 14.61 3.69 12.41
C GLU A 316 14.10 2.24 12.32
N ARG A 317 14.12 1.51 13.43
CA ARG A 317 13.88 0.06 13.45
C ARG A 317 12.39 -0.20 13.18
N ILE A 318 12.02 -0.35 11.91
CA ILE A 318 10.62 -0.53 11.52
C ILE A 318 10.07 -1.81 12.20
N SER A 319 8.99 -1.64 12.97
CA SER A 319 8.21 -2.75 13.52
C SER A 319 7.75 -3.69 12.40
N ARG A 320 7.58 -4.98 12.71
CA ARG A 320 7.22 -5.99 11.71
C ARG A 320 5.97 -5.56 10.94
N PRO A 321 6.06 -5.30 9.62
CA PRO A 321 4.90 -4.89 8.85
C PRO A 321 3.83 -5.98 8.83
N ALA A 322 2.56 -5.59 8.79
CA ALA A 322 1.44 -6.55 8.71
C ALA A 322 1.56 -7.49 7.51
N SER A 323 2.15 -7.02 6.40
CA SER A 323 2.42 -7.83 5.21
C SER A 323 3.40 -8.99 5.44
N ILE A 324 4.41 -8.81 6.30
CA ILE A 324 5.34 -9.88 6.68
C ILE A 324 4.61 -10.94 7.51
N VAL A 325 3.80 -10.51 8.47
CA VAL A 325 3.01 -11.42 9.31
C VAL A 325 2.01 -12.19 8.47
N LEU A 326 1.24 -11.51 7.62
CA LEU A 326 0.26 -12.12 6.73
C LEU A 326 0.91 -13.13 5.77
N GLY A 327 2.04 -12.77 5.15
CA GLY A 327 2.76 -13.66 4.24
C GLY A 327 3.23 -14.93 4.92
N VAL A 328 3.70 -14.83 6.16
CA VAL A 328 4.12 -16.01 6.94
C VAL A 328 2.90 -16.85 7.35
N VAL A 329 1.85 -16.23 7.89
CA VAL A 329 0.62 -16.93 8.29
C VAL A 329 0.01 -17.70 7.11
N THR A 330 -0.08 -17.08 5.94
CA THR A 330 -0.60 -17.72 4.72
C THR A 330 0.32 -18.85 4.23
N THR A 331 1.64 -18.70 4.33
CA THR A 331 2.60 -19.79 4.06
C THR A 331 2.40 -20.98 5.00
N PHE A 332 2.15 -20.72 6.29
CA PHE A 332 1.87 -21.77 7.28
C PHE A 332 0.51 -22.45 7.05
N ALA A 333 -0.54 -21.67 6.79
CA ALA A 333 -1.85 -22.20 6.45
C ALA A 333 -1.79 -23.10 5.20
N ARG A 334 -1.00 -22.69 4.19
CA ARG A 334 -0.72 -23.49 2.99
C ARG A 334 -0.03 -24.81 3.35
N ALA A 335 1.00 -24.77 4.19
CA ALA A 335 1.70 -25.98 4.65
C ALA A 335 0.75 -26.95 5.37
N VAL A 336 -0.17 -26.45 6.19
CA VAL A 336 -1.21 -27.25 6.84
C VAL A 336 -2.17 -27.87 5.81
N ALA A 337 -2.65 -27.08 4.84
CA ALA A 337 -3.56 -27.58 3.81
C ALA A 337 -2.92 -28.69 2.95
N VAL A 338 -1.69 -28.48 2.47
CA VAL A 338 -0.95 -29.50 1.70
C VAL A 338 -0.60 -30.70 2.59
N GLY A 339 -0.19 -30.46 3.84
CA GLY A 339 0.13 -31.51 4.80
C GLY A 339 -1.06 -32.39 5.14
N ALA A 340 -2.27 -31.83 5.23
CA ALA A 340 -3.50 -32.58 5.45
C ALA A 340 -3.81 -33.51 4.27
N VAL A 341 -3.60 -33.07 3.03
CA VAL A 341 -3.76 -33.92 1.83
C VAL A 341 -2.74 -35.06 1.85
N VAL A 342 -1.46 -34.75 2.05
CA VAL A 342 -0.38 -35.75 2.09
C VAL A 342 -0.60 -36.75 3.23
N GLY A 343 -1.00 -36.29 4.41
CA GLY A 343 -1.33 -37.13 5.55
C GLY A 343 -2.54 -38.03 5.29
N GLY A 344 -3.59 -37.48 4.66
CA GLY A 344 -4.76 -38.25 4.24
C GLY A 344 -4.40 -39.36 3.25
N LEU A 345 -3.58 -39.06 2.23
CA LEU A 345 -3.07 -40.06 1.29
C LEU A 345 -2.25 -41.14 2.02
N ALA A 346 -1.36 -40.75 2.93
CA ALA A 346 -0.54 -41.68 3.70
C ALA A 346 -1.38 -42.62 4.58
N ILE A 347 -2.47 -42.13 5.17
CA ILE A 347 -3.39 -42.92 6.01
C ILE A 347 -4.23 -43.88 5.16
N LEU A 348 -4.73 -43.42 4.01
CA LEU A 348 -5.54 -44.26 3.11
C LEU A 348 -4.70 -45.38 2.49
N GLY A 349 -3.47 -45.06 2.08
CA GLY A 349 -2.59 -45.99 1.38
C GLY A 349 -3.01 -46.22 -0.10
N PRO A 350 -2.11 -46.79 -0.92
CA PRO A 350 -2.30 -46.89 -2.36
C PRO A 350 -3.48 -47.81 -2.74
N GLU A 351 -3.68 -48.91 -2.01
CA GLU A 351 -4.76 -49.87 -2.29
C GLU A 351 -6.16 -49.27 -2.08
N ARG A 352 -6.36 -48.52 -1.00
CA ARG A 352 -7.65 -47.86 -0.73
C ARG A 352 -7.92 -46.74 -1.73
N ILE A 353 -6.89 -46.00 -2.13
CA ILE A 353 -7.01 -44.94 -3.14
C ILE A 353 -7.42 -45.55 -4.48
N ASP A 354 -6.76 -46.63 -4.92
CA ASP A 354 -7.13 -47.30 -6.17
C ASP A 354 -8.57 -47.86 -6.10
N ALA A 355 -8.99 -48.40 -4.96
CA ALA A 355 -10.38 -48.82 -4.76
C ALA A 355 -11.38 -47.65 -4.90
N LEU A 356 -11.09 -46.49 -4.29
CA LEU A 356 -11.93 -45.29 -4.39
C LEU A 356 -11.97 -44.72 -5.83
N LEU A 357 -10.85 -44.74 -6.55
CA LEU A 357 -10.78 -44.29 -7.94
C LEU A 357 -11.61 -45.18 -8.88
N ARG A 358 -11.61 -46.50 -8.61
CA ARG A 358 -12.47 -47.48 -9.29
C ARG A 358 -13.94 -47.22 -9.00
N GLU A 359 -14.30 -46.98 -7.73
CA GLU A 359 -15.67 -46.62 -7.33
C GLU A 359 -16.15 -45.31 -7.96
N ALA A 360 -15.25 -44.33 -8.11
CA ALA A 360 -15.53 -43.05 -8.76
C ALA A 360 -15.59 -43.11 -10.30
N GLY A 361 -15.38 -44.28 -10.92
CA GLY A 361 -15.43 -44.46 -12.37
C GLY A 361 -14.25 -43.82 -13.12
N THR A 362 -13.16 -43.51 -12.41
CA THR A 362 -11.97 -42.83 -12.98
C THR A 362 -10.91 -43.79 -13.54
N GLY A 363 -11.17 -45.10 -13.48
CA GLY A 363 -10.24 -46.16 -13.87
C GLY A 363 -9.41 -46.69 -12.69
N SER A 364 -8.54 -47.67 -12.96
CA SER A 364 -7.54 -48.19 -12.02
C SER A 364 -6.16 -47.70 -12.40
N PHE A 365 -5.37 -47.29 -11.41
CA PHE A 365 -3.98 -46.92 -11.61
C PHE A 365 -3.10 -47.89 -10.82
N GLU A 366 -2.14 -48.54 -11.48
CA GLU A 366 -1.11 -49.27 -10.75
C GLU A 366 -0.20 -48.27 -10.04
N ILE A 367 -0.53 -47.96 -8.79
CA ILE A 367 0.31 -47.10 -7.95
C ILE A 367 1.45 -47.96 -7.42
N GLU A 368 2.61 -47.88 -8.08
CA GLU A 368 3.83 -48.54 -7.60
C GLU A 368 4.14 -48.10 -6.15
N PRO A 369 4.35 -49.03 -5.19
CA PRO A 369 4.58 -48.68 -3.78
C PRO A 369 5.76 -47.73 -3.56
N VAL A 370 6.80 -47.83 -4.40
CA VAL A 370 7.97 -46.95 -4.38
C VAL A 370 7.58 -45.55 -4.86
N GLY A 371 6.90 -45.45 -6.00
CA GLY A 371 6.38 -44.19 -6.54
C GLY A 371 5.46 -43.46 -5.55
N PHE A 372 4.59 -44.20 -4.86
CA PHE A 372 3.71 -43.65 -3.83
C PHE A 372 4.49 -43.02 -2.66
N ARG A 373 5.50 -43.71 -2.14
CA ARG A 373 6.34 -43.19 -1.06
C ARG A 373 7.13 -41.95 -1.50
N ILE A 374 7.66 -41.96 -2.72
CA ILE A 374 8.34 -40.80 -3.30
C ILE A 374 7.37 -39.60 -3.38
N LEU A 375 6.14 -39.82 -3.86
CA LEU A 375 5.11 -38.79 -3.92
C LEU A 375 4.81 -38.20 -2.53
N LEU A 376 4.66 -39.04 -1.50
CA LEU A 376 4.42 -38.58 -0.13
C LEU A 376 5.59 -37.75 0.41
N VAL A 377 6.83 -38.18 0.17
CA VAL A 377 8.03 -37.44 0.59
C VAL A 377 8.11 -36.09 -0.12
N ILE A 378 7.91 -36.06 -1.43
CA ILE A 378 7.89 -34.82 -2.22
C ILE A 378 6.77 -33.89 -1.69
N GLY A 379 5.56 -34.40 -1.48
CA GLY A 379 4.45 -33.63 -0.94
C GLY A 379 4.75 -33.05 0.45
N ALA A 380 5.35 -33.84 1.33
CA ALA A 380 5.77 -33.38 2.66
C ALA A 380 6.86 -32.29 2.57
N LEU A 381 7.85 -32.44 1.69
CA LEU A 381 8.88 -31.43 1.46
C LEU A 381 8.28 -30.13 0.91
N VAL A 382 7.33 -30.23 -0.04
CA VAL A 382 6.62 -29.08 -0.61
C VAL A 382 5.78 -28.38 0.47
N ALA A 383 5.21 -29.10 1.43
CA ALA A 383 4.48 -28.51 2.55
C ALA A 383 5.43 -27.81 3.54
N VAL A 384 6.47 -28.50 4.02
CA VAL A 384 7.30 -28.07 5.14
C VAL A 384 8.33 -27.00 4.75
N THR A 385 8.94 -27.11 3.56
CA THR A 385 10.07 -26.24 3.17
C THR A 385 9.70 -24.75 3.16
N PRO A 386 8.61 -24.31 2.50
CA PRO A 386 8.22 -22.89 2.53
C PRO A 386 7.92 -22.38 3.94
N ALA A 387 7.26 -23.20 4.79
CA ALA A 387 6.94 -22.82 6.16
C ALA A 387 8.20 -22.67 7.03
N ALA A 388 9.16 -23.59 6.91
CA ALA A 388 10.44 -23.51 7.61
C ALA A 388 11.23 -22.25 7.22
N VAL A 389 11.30 -21.95 5.92
CA VAL A 389 11.94 -20.72 5.41
C VAL A 389 11.16 -19.47 5.82
N GLY A 390 9.82 -19.55 5.90
CA GLY A 390 8.93 -18.49 6.37
C GLY A 390 9.26 -17.96 7.77
N LEU A 391 9.74 -18.82 8.68
CA LEU A 391 10.20 -18.39 10.01
C LEU A 391 11.43 -17.46 9.96
N MET A 392 12.24 -17.54 8.90
CA MET A 392 13.37 -16.63 8.68
C MET A 392 12.89 -15.29 8.10
N VAL A 393 11.78 -15.27 7.36
CA VAL A 393 11.16 -14.03 6.85
C VAL A 393 10.73 -13.12 8.01
N LEU A 394 10.19 -13.67 9.10
CA LEU A 394 9.88 -12.93 10.34
C LEU A 394 11.10 -12.23 10.96
N ARG A 395 12.31 -12.68 10.64
CA ARG A 395 13.58 -12.12 11.13
C ARG A 395 14.20 -11.09 10.19
N GLY A 396 13.52 -10.73 9.10
CA GLY A 396 13.97 -9.76 8.09
C GLY A 396 15.01 -10.33 7.14
N VAL A 397 15.01 -11.64 6.89
CA VAL A 397 16.01 -12.28 6.02
C VAL A 397 15.55 -12.23 4.56
N ASP A 398 16.15 -11.34 3.75
CA ASP A 398 15.75 -11.11 2.35
C ASP A 398 15.80 -12.35 1.45
N TRP A 399 16.86 -13.17 1.54
CA TRP A 399 16.95 -14.37 0.70
C TRP A 399 15.84 -15.37 1.04
N ALA A 400 15.45 -15.49 2.31
CA ALA A 400 14.37 -16.37 2.73
C ALA A 400 13.04 -15.90 2.14
N ARG A 401 12.79 -14.58 2.14
CA ARG A 401 11.61 -13.98 1.51
C ARG A 401 11.57 -14.29 0.01
N LEU A 402 12.68 -14.07 -0.71
CA LEU A 402 12.78 -14.37 -2.13
C LEU A 402 12.58 -15.85 -2.42
N THR A 403 13.13 -16.75 -1.59
CA THR A 403 12.90 -18.19 -1.72
C THR A 403 11.43 -18.56 -1.57
N VAL A 404 10.73 -18.03 -0.55
CA VAL A 404 9.28 -18.28 -0.39
C VAL A 404 8.50 -17.77 -1.60
N LEU A 405 8.84 -16.58 -2.11
CA LEU A 405 8.22 -16.03 -3.32
C LEU A 405 8.45 -16.93 -4.55
N LEU A 406 9.68 -17.39 -4.79
CA LEU A 406 9.98 -18.25 -5.93
C LEU A 406 9.30 -19.62 -5.83
N LEU A 407 9.25 -20.22 -4.64
CA LEU A 407 8.54 -21.47 -4.39
C LEU A 407 7.02 -21.30 -4.60
N GLY A 408 6.45 -20.18 -4.17
CA GLY A 408 5.05 -19.83 -4.44
C GLY A 408 4.76 -19.66 -5.93
N CYS A 409 5.63 -18.95 -6.67
CA CYS A 409 5.53 -18.82 -8.12
C CYS A 409 5.57 -20.18 -8.82
N LEU A 410 6.50 -21.07 -8.44
CA LEU A 410 6.58 -22.42 -8.98
C LEU A 410 5.33 -23.24 -8.66
N SER A 411 4.83 -23.18 -7.43
CA SER A 411 3.61 -23.85 -6.98
C SER A 411 2.39 -23.44 -7.82
N ILE A 412 2.21 -22.14 -8.03
CA ILE A 412 1.13 -21.59 -8.86
C ILE A 412 1.32 -22.01 -10.33
N LEU A 413 2.54 -21.97 -10.86
CA LEU A 413 2.81 -22.35 -12.24
C LEU A 413 2.47 -23.83 -12.51
N VAL A 414 2.83 -24.73 -11.59
CA VAL A 414 2.49 -26.16 -11.69
C VAL A 414 0.97 -26.35 -11.70
N GLN A 415 0.25 -25.66 -10.81
CA GLN A 415 -1.22 -25.70 -10.75
C GLN A 415 -1.85 -25.14 -12.03
N PHE A 416 -1.34 -24.02 -12.54
CA PHE A 416 -1.80 -23.41 -13.78
C PHE A 416 -1.61 -24.34 -14.99
N VAL A 417 -0.44 -24.96 -15.13
CA VAL A 417 -0.16 -25.89 -16.24
C VAL A 417 -1.06 -27.12 -16.16
N ALA A 418 -1.27 -27.68 -14.97
CA ALA A 418 -2.16 -28.82 -14.77
C ALA A 418 -3.62 -28.48 -15.14
N TRP A 419 -4.08 -27.28 -14.76
CA TRP A 419 -5.40 -26.78 -15.12
C TRP A 419 -5.53 -26.51 -16.63
N TRP A 420 -4.56 -25.81 -17.22
CA TRP A 420 -4.55 -25.46 -18.64
C TRP A 420 -4.51 -26.69 -19.55
N GLY A 421 -3.77 -27.73 -19.16
CA GLY A 421 -3.71 -29.01 -19.89
C GLY A 421 -4.99 -29.85 -19.78
N GLY A 422 -6.00 -29.40 -19.04
CA GLY A 422 -7.23 -30.16 -18.78
C GLY A 422 -7.04 -31.36 -17.85
N HIS A 423 -5.87 -31.50 -17.24
CA HIS A 423 -5.51 -32.61 -16.34
C HIS A 423 -6.09 -32.43 -14.93
N ALA A 424 -6.45 -31.20 -14.54
CA ALA A 424 -7.04 -30.91 -13.24
C ALA A 424 -8.16 -29.87 -13.36
N GLN A 425 -9.34 -30.17 -12.81
CA GLN A 425 -10.32 -29.14 -12.53
C GLN A 425 -10.00 -28.54 -11.16
N ILE A 426 -9.57 -27.27 -11.12
CA ILE A 426 -9.41 -26.53 -9.87
C ILE A 426 -10.78 -25.98 -9.50
N VAL A 427 -11.57 -26.83 -8.85
CA VAL A 427 -12.90 -26.48 -8.34
C VAL A 427 -12.79 -26.11 -6.86
N ALA A 428 -13.81 -25.45 -6.31
CA ALA A 428 -14.00 -25.24 -4.87
C ALA A 428 -13.57 -26.47 -4.04
N GLY A 429 -12.44 -26.34 -3.32
CA GLY A 429 -11.79 -27.43 -2.62
C GLY A 429 -10.37 -27.10 -2.20
N VAL A 430 -9.61 -28.12 -1.78
CA VAL A 430 -8.25 -27.92 -1.23
C VAL A 430 -7.29 -27.34 -2.26
N ALA A 431 -7.39 -27.73 -3.53
CA ALA A 431 -6.55 -27.19 -4.60
C ALA A 431 -6.72 -25.67 -4.74
N LEU A 432 -7.96 -25.19 -4.86
CA LEU A 432 -8.27 -23.75 -4.93
C LEU A 432 -7.79 -23.01 -3.67
N ALA A 433 -7.94 -23.60 -2.49
CA ALA A 433 -7.47 -23.03 -1.24
C ALA A 433 -5.93 -22.89 -1.22
N VAL A 434 -5.20 -23.91 -1.67
CA VAL A 434 -3.73 -23.87 -1.79
C VAL A 434 -3.30 -22.81 -2.82
N THR A 435 -3.95 -22.75 -3.99
CA THR A 435 -3.69 -21.69 -4.99
C THR A 435 -3.90 -20.30 -4.40
N ALA A 436 -5.02 -20.09 -3.70
CA ALA A 436 -5.34 -18.81 -3.08
C ALA A 436 -4.32 -18.43 -2.00
N LEU A 437 -3.90 -19.37 -1.15
CA LEU A 437 -2.89 -19.13 -0.12
C LEU A 437 -1.51 -18.82 -0.71
N ASP A 438 -1.12 -19.50 -1.80
CA ASP A 438 0.10 -19.19 -2.54
C ASP A 438 0.05 -17.74 -3.09
N ILE A 439 -1.06 -17.35 -3.71
CA ILE A 439 -1.24 -16.00 -4.27
C ILE A 439 -1.22 -14.95 -3.16
N LEU A 440 -1.92 -15.16 -2.05
CA LEU A 440 -1.89 -14.28 -0.88
C LEU A 440 -0.48 -14.13 -0.31
N THR A 441 0.27 -15.24 -0.24
CA THR A 441 1.68 -15.23 0.18
C THR A 441 2.50 -14.33 -0.74
N LEU A 442 2.34 -14.48 -2.07
CA LEU A 442 3.05 -13.64 -3.04
C LEU A 442 2.67 -12.17 -2.91
N LEU A 443 1.39 -11.84 -2.80
CA LEU A 443 0.91 -10.46 -2.68
C LEU A 443 1.44 -9.79 -1.41
N ALA A 444 1.44 -10.51 -0.29
CA ALA A 444 1.92 -10.00 0.99
C ALA A 444 3.45 -9.78 0.98
N LEU A 445 4.24 -10.77 0.53
CA LEU A 445 5.70 -10.71 0.61
C LEU A 445 6.38 -9.95 -0.53
N SER A 446 5.66 -9.66 -1.63
CA SER A 446 6.18 -8.85 -2.74
C SER A 446 5.92 -7.34 -2.56
N GLY A 447 5.16 -6.90 -1.56
CA GLY A 447 4.84 -5.48 -1.34
C GLY A 447 6.03 -4.61 -0.88
N LYS A 448 5.96 -3.29 -1.12
CA LYS A 448 7.00 -2.31 -0.69
C LYS A 448 7.40 -2.46 0.79
N PRO A 449 6.46 -2.53 1.76
CA PRO A 449 6.83 -2.65 3.18
C PRO A 449 7.61 -3.94 3.51
N ALA A 450 7.26 -5.07 2.87
CA ALA A 450 7.94 -6.35 3.09
C ALA A 450 9.37 -6.33 2.52
N ARG A 451 9.57 -5.67 1.37
CA ARG A 451 10.89 -5.45 0.76
C ARG A 451 11.76 -4.56 1.65
N GLN A 452 11.24 -3.41 2.07
CA GLN A 452 11.96 -2.48 2.93
C GLN A 452 12.40 -3.15 4.23
N PHE A 453 11.48 -3.84 4.93
CA PHE A 453 11.80 -4.57 6.16
C PHE A 453 12.88 -5.63 5.97
N SER A 454 12.87 -6.36 4.85
CA SER A 454 13.83 -7.44 4.61
C SER A 454 15.19 -6.95 4.13
N ARG A 455 15.25 -5.74 3.55
CA ARG A 455 16.49 -5.13 3.04
C ARG A 455 17.24 -4.33 4.10
N GLN A 456 16.63 -4.02 5.25
CA GLN A 456 17.30 -3.35 6.36
C GLN A 456 18.60 -4.07 6.73
N ARG A 457 19.73 -3.34 6.64
CA ARG A 457 20.99 -3.84 7.18
C ARG A 457 20.87 -3.88 8.69
N ARG A 458 21.00 -5.07 9.29
CA ARG A 458 21.22 -5.16 10.74
C ARG A 458 22.48 -4.34 11.07
N PRO A 459 22.43 -3.42 12.05
CA PRO A 459 23.64 -2.82 12.57
C PRO A 459 24.59 -3.96 12.95
N ARG A 460 25.81 -3.96 12.41
CA ARG A 460 26.86 -4.82 12.97
C ARG A 460 26.97 -4.41 14.44
N ALA A 461 26.94 -5.39 15.36
CA ALA A 461 27.28 -5.12 16.75
C ALA A 461 28.59 -4.34 16.77
N PRO A 462 28.72 -3.28 17.59
CA PRO A 462 29.95 -2.51 17.65
C PRO A 462 31.09 -3.50 17.87
N THR A 463 32.01 -3.56 16.90
CA THR A 463 33.25 -4.29 17.06
C THR A 463 33.91 -3.66 18.27
N THR A 464 33.94 -4.38 19.39
CA THR A 464 34.78 -4.02 20.53
C THR A 464 36.20 -3.98 20.00
N LEU A 465 36.69 -2.79 19.65
CA LEU A 465 38.10 -2.55 19.43
C LEU A 465 38.78 -2.89 20.76
N GLY A 466 39.49 -4.02 20.75
CA GLY A 466 40.32 -4.43 21.87
C GLY A 466 41.35 -3.34 22.14
N THR A 467 41.46 -3.03 23.43
CA THR A 467 42.51 -2.22 24.07
C THR A 467 43.91 -2.66 23.71
#